data_AF-A0A954D1H1-F1
#
_entry.id   AF-A0A954D1H1-F1
#
_cell.length_a   1.000
_cell.length_b   1.000
_cell.length_c   1.000
_cell.angle_alpha   90.00
_cell.angle_beta   90.00
_cell.angle_gamma   90.00
#
_symmetry.space_group_name_H-M   'P 1'
#
loop_
_entity.id
_entity.type
_entity.pdbx_description
1 polymer ?
#
loop_
_entity_poly.entity_id
_entity_poly.type
_entity_poly.pdbx_seq_one_letter_code
_entity_poly.pdbx_strand_id
1 'polypeptide(L)'
;MQTRSLARTRNLLFSLTVLATCLAPARAGIEDRDNRNPTAAYWAYNVSVATMQSVISQGNRVVSMKVVATSPTLLTIAYVPNSGTYAKTWWWAVDYTPTSLGTLIANNKARLTDLEVYTVGGSVRMAALMELNTGTNSKGWWWYYGTTTTFIYSEASRLGARVVDLEQYVEGTTTKYAAVLLHNSGQDAKSWWSYLNVTSSYVTSRLAANGARIWDIDRIGTDRYNVTMVKFTGEYCWYFWNLSASAVTDTLSQYGGRLIDIHQYSTTSGTRFDIVLVNSSNALSRRVADLMLGKSDGFSGTYLRRVTTTSSATLAYINGDKRFEPASTLKTLHLVHTMRDIYVNGTISLNSPLTVTTTTSATNSCPFATTPFSMTAQNVLQGMMRASDNALTKVVTDRYGMTALNSTAAALGMSNTRVNHHIGC
;
A
#
# COMPACT_ATOMS: atom_id res chain seq x y z
N MET A 1 -0.02 -1.99 -18.13
CA MET A 1 -0.87 -2.20 -16.93
C MET A 1 -2.31 -1.94 -17.31
N GLN A 2 -3.15 -2.96 -17.42
CA GLN A 2 -4.59 -2.77 -17.62
C GLN A 2 -5.28 -2.81 -16.26
N THR A 3 -5.60 -1.66 -15.69
CA THR A 3 -6.56 -1.53 -14.58
C THR A 3 -7.89 -1.06 -15.15
N ARG A 4 -8.97 -1.83 -14.95
CA ARG A 4 -10.33 -1.37 -15.20
C ARG A 4 -11.03 -1.18 -13.86
N SER A 5 -11.22 0.06 -13.45
CA SER A 5 -12.12 0.41 -12.35
C SER A 5 -13.56 0.26 -12.84
N LEU A 6 -14.40 -0.49 -12.13
CA LEU A 6 -15.85 -0.49 -12.37
C LEU A 6 -16.40 0.86 -11.91
N ALA A 7 -16.59 1.78 -12.85
CA ALA A 7 -17.16 3.10 -12.61
C ALA A 7 -18.61 2.99 -12.11
N ARG A 8 -18.95 3.73 -11.05
CA ARG A 8 -20.35 3.98 -10.65
C ARG A 8 -20.71 5.46 -10.75
N THR A 9 -21.92 5.65 -11.25
CA THR A 9 -22.67 6.88 -11.48
C THR A 9 -22.90 7.69 -10.20
N ARG A 10 -22.74 9.00 -10.33
CA ARG A 10 -22.89 10.02 -9.27
C ARG A 10 -24.36 10.26 -8.95
N ASN A 11 -24.73 10.18 -7.66
CA ASN A 11 -25.79 11.00 -7.08
C ASN A 11 -25.16 11.78 -5.91
N LEU A 12 -25.08 13.11 -6.06
CA LEU A 12 -24.60 14.01 -5.01
C LEU A 12 -25.77 14.37 -4.08
N LEU A 13 -25.63 14.01 -2.80
CA LEU A 13 -26.30 14.73 -1.71
C LEU A 13 -25.19 15.24 -0.78
N PHE A 14 -25.05 16.56 -0.74
CA PHE A 14 -24.18 17.25 0.22
C PHE A 14 -24.85 17.19 1.59
N SER A 15 -24.19 16.57 2.56
CA SER A 15 -24.49 16.78 3.98
C SER A 15 -23.20 17.23 4.67
N LEU A 16 -23.27 18.42 5.26
CA LEU A 16 -22.20 19.08 5.98
C LEU A 16 -22.17 18.53 7.41
N THR A 17 -21.20 17.69 7.74
CA THR A 17 -21.03 17.19 9.12
C THR A 17 -19.78 17.77 9.77
N VAL A 18 -19.98 18.45 10.89
CA VAL A 18 -18.97 19.01 11.79
C VAL A 18 -18.06 17.90 12.32
N LEU A 19 -16.75 18.12 12.23
CA LEU A 19 -15.70 17.17 12.62
C LEU A 19 -15.52 17.20 14.16
N ALA A 20 -16.30 16.40 14.88
CA ALA A 20 -15.96 16.00 16.24
C ALA A 20 -14.96 14.84 16.18
N THR A 21 -13.78 15.00 16.78
CA THR A 21 -12.85 13.89 17.04
C THR A 21 -13.44 13.00 18.13
N CYS A 22 -14.42 12.20 17.75
CA CYS A 22 -14.83 11.01 18.48
C CYS A 22 -13.70 9.98 18.30
N LEU A 23 -13.03 9.61 19.38
CA LEU A 23 -12.36 8.31 19.48
C LEU A 23 -13.44 7.26 19.22
N ALA A 24 -13.60 6.87 17.96
CA ALA A 24 -14.55 5.83 17.60
C ALA A 24 -14.14 4.58 18.39
N PRO A 25 -15.05 3.99 19.19
CA PRO A 25 -14.76 2.75 19.88
C PRO A 25 -14.30 1.71 18.86
N ALA A 26 -13.38 0.82 19.26
CA ALA A 26 -13.00 -0.33 18.45
C ALA A 26 -14.29 -1.04 17.99
N ARG A 27 -14.58 -0.97 16.69
CA ARG A 27 -15.77 -1.60 16.13
C ARG A 27 -15.51 -3.09 15.99
N ALA A 28 -15.61 -3.78 17.12
CA ALA A 28 -15.54 -5.22 17.19
C ALA A 28 -16.60 -5.84 16.26
N GLY A 29 -16.24 -6.93 15.57
CA GLY A 29 -17.10 -7.65 14.63
C GLY A 29 -16.90 -7.36 13.14
N ILE A 30 -16.13 -6.33 12.76
CA ILE A 30 -15.73 -6.11 11.35
C ILE A 30 -14.55 -7.03 11.01
N GLU A 31 -14.66 -7.74 9.88
CA GLU A 31 -13.55 -8.51 9.30
C GLU A 31 -12.51 -7.57 8.71
N ASP A 32 -11.22 -7.88 8.85
CA ASP A 32 -10.19 -7.03 8.26
C ASP A 32 -10.41 -6.87 6.77
N ARG A 33 -10.78 -7.92 6.02
CA ARG A 33 -11.05 -7.83 4.58
C ARG A 33 -12.17 -6.82 4.21
N ASP A 34 -12.95 -6.31 5.17
CA ASP A 34 -13.95 -5.24 5.02
C ASP A 34 -13.60 -3.92 5.74
N ASN A 35 -12.58 -3.91 6.61
CA ASN A 35 -12.21 -2.73 7.37
C ASN A 35 -11.46 -1.70 6.51
N ARG A 36 -12.12 -0.56 6.27
CA ARG A 36 -11.64 0.56 5.42
C ARG A 36 -11.28 1.81 6.23
N ASN A 37 -11.19 1.70 7.56
CA ASN A 37 -10.77 2.83 8.38
C ASN A 37 -9.30 3.16 8.06
N PRO A 38 -8.91 4.43 8.03
CA PRO A 38 -7.54 4.78 7.72
C PRO A 38 -6.56 4.16 8.73
N THR A 39 -5.57 3.43 8.22
CA THR A 39 -4.45 2.91 9.00
C THR A 39 -3.20 2.91 8.15
N ALA A 40 -2.05 2.97 8.83
CA ALA A 40 -0.80 2.57 8.19
C ALA A 40 -0.89 1.08 7.82
N ALA A 41 -0.27 0.74 6.70
CA ALA A 41 -0.26 -0.61 6.17
C ALA A 41 1.10 -0.91 5.57
N TYR A 42 1.55 -2.13 5.80
CA TYR A 42 2.90 -2.55 5.48
C TYR A 42 2.88 -3.97 4.95
N TRP A 43 3.98 -4.35 4.31
CA TRP A 43 4.18 -5.69 3.80
C TRP A 43 5.67 -6.01 3.77
N ALA A 44 6.01 -7.29 3.81
CA ALA A 44 7.37 -7.78 3.67
C ALA A 44 7.36 -9.16 3.03
N TYR A 45 8.44 -9.51 2.32
CA TYR A 45 8.56 -10.78 1.60
C TYR A 45 9.93 -11.41 1.83
N ASN A 46 10.00 -12.74 1.69
CA ASN A 46 11.17 -13.55 2.05
C ASN A 46 11.68 -13.27 3.48
N VAL A 47 10.77 -13.03 4.43
CA VAL A 47 11.13 -12.79 5.83
C VAL A 47 11.13 -14.07 6.64
N SER A 48 12.02 -14.19 7.62
CA SER A 48 11.99 -15.30 8.55
C SER A 48 10.84 -15.17 9.56
N VAL A 49 10.50 -16.27 10.23
CA VAL A 49 9.56 -16.25 11.37
C VAL A 49 10.03 -15.28 12.47
N ALA A 50 11.34 -15.19 12.71
CA ALA A 50 11.91 -14.25 13.68
C ALA A 50 11.71 -12.78 13.28
N THR A 51 11.85 -12.46 11.99
CA THR A 51 11.54 -11.11 11.48
C THR A 51 10.06 -10.79 11.64
N MET A 52 9.16 -11.74 11.36
CA MET A 52 7.72 -11.56 11.63
C MET A 52 7.45 -11.33 13.12
N GLN A 53 8.09 -12.07 14.03
CA GLN A 53 7.98 -11.83 15.47
C GLN A 53 8.44 -10.42 15.88
N SER A 54 9.51 -9.91 15.27
CA SER A 54 9.97 -8.53 15.49
C SER A 54 8.90 -7.52 15.06
N VAL A 55 8.31 -7.69 13.88
CA VAL A 55 7.18 -6.86 13.40
C VAL A 55 6.01 -6.87 14.42
N ILE A 56 5.68 -8.03 14.96
CA ILE A 56 4.61 -8.20 15.96
C ILE A 56 4.97 -7.47 17.27
N SER A 57 6.22 -7.61 17.74
CA SER A 57 6.68 -6.95 18.96
C SER A 57 6.66 -5.42 18.89
N GLN A 58 6.68 -4.86 17.68
CA GLN A 58 6.51 -3.42 17.42
C GLN A 58 5.04 -2.96 17.46
N GLY A 59 4.12 -3.83 17.90
CA GLY A 59 2.70 -3.52 18.01
C GLY A 59 1.90 -3.70 16.72
N ASN A 60 2.43 -4.43 15.74
CA ASN A 60 1.72 -4.75 14.51
C ASN A 60 1.00 -6.10 14.58
N ARG A 61 0.00 -6.27 13.74
CA ARG A 61 -0.73 -7.52 13.50
C ARG A 61 -0.66 -7.89 12.03
N VAL A 62 -0.30 -9.15 11.79
CA VAL A 62 -0.31 -9.75 10.45
C VAL A 62 -1.77 -10.02 10.06
N VAL A 63 -2.13 -9.67 8.83
CA VAL A 63 -3.49 -9.78 8.27
C VAL A 63 -3.57 -10.68 7.04
N SER A 64 -2.43 -11.03 6.45
CA SER A 64 -2.28 -12.06 5.42
C SER A 64 -0.84 -12.59 5.48
N MET A 65 -0.66 -13.90 5.31
CA MET A 65 0.61 -14.59 5.40
C MET A 65 0.68 -15.74 4.40
N LYS A 66 1.73 -15.80 3.58
CA LYS A 66 2.04 -16.95 2.70
C LYS A 66 3.36 -17.59 3.08
N VAL A 67 3.40 -18.92 3.10
CA VAL A 67 4.64 -19.69 3.29
C VAL A 67 5.31 -19.92 1.94
N VAL A 68 6.48 -19.29 1.73
CA VAL A 68 7.16 -19.30 0.42
C VAL A 68 8.37 -20.22 0.35
N ALA A 69 8.89 -20.64 1.50
CA ALA A 69 9.91 -21.68 1.63
C ALA A 69 9.78 -22.37 2.98
N THR A 70 10.24 -23.62 3.09
CA THR A 70 10.19 -24.44 4.32
C THR A 70 11.56 -24.82 4.88
N SER A 71 12.66 -24.49 4.18
CA SER A 71 14.02 -24.72 4.65
C SER A 71 14.99 -23.65 4.09
N PRO A 72 15.29 -22.59 4.85
CA PRO A 72 14.59 -22.17 6.08
C PRO A 72 13.15 -21.74 5.78
N THR A 73 12.30 -21.67 6.81
CA THR A 73 10.94 -21.14 6.64
C THR A 73 10.99 -19.64 6.31
N LEU A 74 10.46 -19.28 5.15
CA LEU A 74 10.33 -17.90 4.69
C LEU A 74 8.87 -17.56 4.43
N LEU A 75 8.50 -16.32 4.74
CA LEU A 75 7.13 -15.82 4.68
C LEU A 75 7.03 -14.59 3.78
N THR A 76 5.87 -14.42 3.15
CA THR A 76 5.37 -13.13 2.69
C THR A 76 4.23 -12.71 3.59
N ILE A 77 4.27 -11.48 4.12
CA ILE A 77 3.30 -10.99 5.10
C ILE A 77 2.77 -9.63 4.71
N ALA A 78 1.48 -9.40 4.99
CA ALA A 78 0.87 -8.08 5.07
C ALA A 78 0.48 -7.79 6.53
N TYR A 79 0.70 -6.57 7.01
CA TYR A 79 0.45 -6.22 8.40
C TYR A 79 0.04 -4.76 8.61
N VAL A 80 -0.65 -4.52 9.72
CA VAL A 80 -1.14 -3.20 10.15
C VAL A 80 -0.84 -2.99 11.63
N PRO A 81 -0.77 -1.74 12.14
CA PRO A 81 -0.74 -1.49 13.57
C PRO A 81 -1.96 -2.12 14.27
N ASN A 82 -1.73 -2.85 15.37
CA ASN A 82 -2.79 -3.49 16.15
C ASN A 82 -3.47 -2.48 17.09
N SER A 83 -4.08 -1.44 16.51
CA SER A 83 -4.66 -0.31 17.24
C SER A 83 -5.97 0.17 16.62
N GLY A 84 -6.73 1.01 17.34
CA GLY A 84 -7.99 1.57 16.85
C GLY A 84 -8.97 0.48 16.40
N THR A 85 -9.52 0.61 15.20
CA THR A 85 -10.45 -0.38 14.64
C THR A 85 -9.79 -1.67 14.16
N TYR A 86 -8.46 -1.73 14.10
CA TYR A 86 -7.68 -2.92 13.73
C TYR A 86 -7.17 -3.69 14.96
N ALA A 87 -7.38 -3.16 16.16
CA ALA A 87 -7.03 -3.82 17.41
C ALA A 87 -7.82 -5.12 17.58
N LYS A 88 -7.10 -6.24 17.66
CA LYS A 88 -7.65 -7.58 17.91
C LYS A 88 -6.79 -8.30 18.94
N THR A 89 -7.42 -9.15 19.74
CA THR A 89 -6.75 -10.28 20.37
C THR A 89 -6.61 -11.36 19.31
N TRP A 90 -5.38 -11.79 19.04
CA TRP A 90 -5.05 -12.61 17.88
C TRP A 90 -3.86 -13.53 18.19
N TRP A 91 -3.74 -14.58 17.38
CA TRP A 91 -2.66 -15.55 17.44
C TRP A 91 -2.20 -15.91 16.02
N TRP A 92 -1.03 -16.50 15.92
CA TRP A 92 -0.47 -17.00 14.67
C TRP A 92 0.19 -18.36 14.90
N ALA A 93 0.30 -19.15 13.85
CA ALA A 93 0.98 -20.43 13.85
C ALA A 93 1.80 -20.58 12.57
N VAL A 94 2.99 -21.19 12.66
CA VAL A 94 3.83 -21.57 11.52
C VAL A 94 4.43 -22.93 11.85
N ASP A 95 4.41 -23.85 10.88
CA ASP A 95 4.91 -25.23 11.01
C ASP A 95 4.12 -26.10 11.99
N TYR A 96 2.80 -25.91 12.06
CA TYR A 96 1.92 -26.69 12.92
C TYR A 96 1.40 -27.94 12.21
N THR A 97 1.24 -29.04 12.95
CA THR A 97 0.38 -30.14 12.49
C THR A 97 -1.09 -29.73 12.57
N PRO A 98 -2.00 -30.35 11.79
CA PRO A 98 -3.43 -30.07 11.90
C PRO A 98 -3.97 -30.24 13.33
N THR A 99 -3.53 -31.28 14.04
CA THR A 99 -3.92 -31.54 15.44
C THR A 99 -3.43 -30.44 16.39
N SER A 100 -2.16 -30.03 16.25
CA SER A 100 -1.58 -28.96 17.06
C SER A 100 -2.30 -27.63 16.81
N LEU A 101 -2.66 -27.33 15.55
CA LEU A 101 -3.41 -26.12 15.21
C LEU A 101 -4.81 -26.16 15.81
N GLY A 102 -5.52 -27.28 15.71
CA GLY A 102 -6.83 -27.47 16.33
C GLY A 102 -6.81 -27.26 17.85
N THR A 103 -5.76 -27.74 18.53
CA THR A 103 -5.56 -27.52 19.97
C THR A 103 -5.35 -26.04 20.30
N LEU A 104 -4.50 -25.35 19.52
CA LEU A 104 -4.24 -23.92 19.70
C LEU A 104 -5.52 -23.08 19.52
N ILE A 105 -6.34 -23.41 18.52
CA ILE A 105 -7.64 -22.77 18.25
C ILE A 105 -8.57 -22.94 19.45
N ALA A 106 -8.73 -24.18 19.94
CA ALA A 106 -9.63 -24.50 21.04
C ALA A 106 -9.23 -23.79 22.34
N ASN A 107 -7.96 -23.85 22.71
CA ASN A 107 -7.43 -23.23 23.93
C ASN A 107 -7.64 -21.71 23.97
N ASN A 108 -7.56 -21.07 22.80
CA ASN A 108 -7.66 -19.61 22.68
C ASN A 108 -9.08 -19.11 22.36
N LYS A 109 -10.06 -20.01 22.21
CA LYS A 109 -11.41 -19.68 21.71
C LYS A 109 -11.32 -18.88 20.40
N ALA A 110 -10.40 -19.27 19.53
CA ALA A 110 -10.07 -18.52 18.34
C ALA A 110 -10.87 -18.99 17.12
N ARG A 111 -10.88 -18.18 16.07
CA ARG A 111 -11.28 -18.55 14.71
C ARG A 111 -10.15 -18.29 13.73
N LEU A 112 -10.04 -19.11 12.70
CA LEU A 112 -9.12 -18.86 11.59
C LEU A 112 -9.61 -17.68 10.75
N THR A 113 -8.66 -16.87 10.27
CA THR A 113 -8.90 -15.81 9.29
C THR A 113 -8.09 -15.98 8.01
N ASP A 114 -6.98 -16.72 8.09
CA ASP A 114 -6.04 -17.01 7.00
C ASP A 114 -5.37 -18.34 7.35
N LEU A 115 -5.26 -19.25 6.40
CA LEU A 115 -4.75 -20.60 6.57
C LEU A 115 -3.88 -20.94 5.35
N GLU A 116 -2.69 -21.45 5.61
CA GLU A 116 -1.76 -21.94 4.60
C GLU A 116 -1.52 -23.42 4.83
N VAL A 117 -1.51 -24.23 3.77
CA VAL A 117 -1.22 -25.66 3.88
C VAL A 117 -0.08 -26.07 2.95
N TYR A 118 0.92 -26.73 3.52
CA TYR A 118 2.10 -27.17 2.78
C TYR A 118 2.60 -28.51 3.32
N THR A 119 3.54 -29.15 2.62
CA THR A 119 4.12 -30.43 3.04
C THR A 119 5.61 -30.30 3.33
N VAL A 120 6.06 -30.90 4.42
CA VAL A 120 7.47 -30.98 4.84
C VAL A 120 7.80 -32.43 5.11
N GLY A 121 8.74 -33.01 4.35
CA GLY A 121 9.12 -34.42 4.51
C GLY A 121 7.93 -35.38 4.37
N GLY A 122 6.97 -35.08 3.49
CA GLY A 122 5.75 -35.86 3.28
C GLY A 122 4.66 -35.65 4.34
N SER A 123 4.90 -34.87 5.39
CA SER A 123 3.89 -34.55 6.41
C SER A 123 3.21 -33.22 6.11
N VAL A 124 1.89 -33.17 6.26
CA VAL A 124 1.13 -31.91 6.19
C VAL A 124 1.51 -30.99 7.35
N ARG A 125 1.71 -29.72 7.01
CA ARG A 125 2.01 -28.60 7.91
C ARG A 125 1.12 -27.42 7.55
N MET A 126 0.85 -26.60 8.56
CA MET A 126 -0.02 -25.45 8.45
C MET A 126 0.63 -24.21 9.04
N ALA A 127 0.38 -23.08 8.39
CA ALA A 127 0.52 -21.77 8.99
C ALA A 127 -0.84 -21.09 9.03
N ALA A 128 -1.09 -20.24 10.02
CA ALA A 128 -2.42 -19.66 10.20
C ALA A 128 -2.38 -18.32 10.94
N LEU A 129 -3.36 -17.48 10.64
CA LEU A 129 -3.74 -16.31 11.42
C LEU A 129 -5.09 -16.56 12.08
N MET A 130 -5.20 -16.17 13.35
CA MET A 130 -6.38 -16.43 14.18
C MET A 130 -6.78 -15.19 14.98
N GLU A 131 -8.08 -15.03 15.22
CA GLU A 131 -8.65 -13.98 16.07
C GLU A 131 -9.52 -14.56 17.18
N LEU A 132 -9.61 -13.87 18.31
CA LEU A 132 -10.53 -14.23 19.40
C LEU A 132 -11.98 -14.22 18.90
N ASN A 133 -12.67 -15.35 19.07
CA ASN A 133 -14.03 -15.56 18.58
C ASN A 133 -15.03 -15.57 19.74
N THR A 134 -15.12 -14.45 20.46
CA THR A 134 -16.07 -14.28 21.57
C THR A 134 -16.70 -12.88 21.55
N GLY A 135 -17.78 -12.69 22.29
CA GLY A 135 -18.48 -11.41 22.39
C GLY A 135 -18.89 -10.86 21.03
N THR A 136 -18.62 -9.58 20.78
CA THR A 136 -18.90 -8.88 19.52
C THR A 136 -18.09 -9.36 18.32
N ASN A 137 -17.00 -10.11 18.54
CA ASN A 137 -16.23 -10.76 17.47
C ASN A 137 -16.72 -12.19 17.18
N SER A 138 -17.73 -12.69 17.91
CA SER A 138 -18.24 -14.04 17.74
C SER A 138 -18.87 -14.24 16.36
N LYS A 139 -18.35 -15.23 15.63
CA LYS A 139 -18.83 -15.67 14.32
C LYS A 139 -19.05 -17.18 14.36
N GLY A 140 -20.10 -17.64 13.66
CA GLY A 140 -20.18 -19.05 13.27
C GLY A 140 -19.11 -19.31 12.21
N TRP A 141 -18.25 -20.29 12.44
CA TRP A 141 -17.12 -20.57 11.55
C TRP A 141 -16.75 -22.04 11.62
N TRP A 142 -16.14 -22.54 10.54
CA TRP A 142 -15.69 -23.91 10.39
C TRP A 142 -14.39 -23.93 9.61
N TRP A 143 -13.63 -25.01 9.74
CA TRP A 143 -12.49 -25.26 8.88
C TRP A 143 -12.38 -26.74 8.58
N TYR A 144 -11.93 -27.05 7.37
CA TYR A 144 -11.75 -28.41 6.89
C TYR A 144 -10.38 -28.51 6.22
N TYR A 145 -9.77 -29.70 6.25
CA TYR A 145 -8.52 -30.02 5.57
C TYR A 145 -8.53 -31.48 5.12
N GLY A 146 -7.62 -31.88 4.24
CA GLY A 146 -7.50 -33.28 3.79
C GLY A 146 -8.62 -33.75 2.88
N THR A 147 -9.43 -32.82 2.36
CA THR A 147 -10.70 -33.12 1.70
C THR A 147 -10.75 -32.61 0.25
N THR A 148 -11.90 -32.75 -0.40
CA THR A 148 -12.18 -32.26 -1.76
C THR A 148 -12.99 -30.98 -1.72
N THR A 149 -12.96 -30.21 -2.81
CA THR A 149 -13.81 -29.03 -2.96
C THR A 149 -15.29 -29.36 -3.01
N THR A 150 -15.66 -30.53 -3.54
CA THR A 150 -17.05 -31.03 -3.48
C THR A 150 -17.54 -31.12 -2.04
N PHE A 151 -16.74 -31.69 -1.14
CA PHE A 151 -17.08 -31.77 0.28
C PHE A 151 -17.15 -30.39 0.94
N ILE A 152 -16.17 -29.51 0.66
CA ILE A 152 -16.16 -28.14 1.21
C ILE A 152 -17.42 -27.37 0.80
N TYR A 153 -17.82 -27.45 -0.47
CA TYR A 153 -18.99 -26.72 -0.97
C TYR A 153 -20.32 -27.34 -0.52
N SER A 154 -20.37 -28.66 -0.33
CA SER A 154 -21.55 -29.29 0.29
C SER A 154 -21.72 -28.85 1.74
N GLU A 155 -20.63 -28.77 2.50
CA GLU A 155 -20.65 -28.30 3.89
C GLU A 155 -21.00 -26.81 3.96
N ALA A 156 -20.41 -25.97 3.08
CA ALA A 156 -20.77 -24.56 3.00
C ALA A 156 -22.27 -24.37 2.75
N SER A 157 -22.85 -25.14 1.83
CA SER A 157 -24.28 -25.10 1.53
C SER A 157 -25.12 -25.56 2.73
N ARG A 158 -24.75 -26.69 3.35
CA ARG A 158 -25.45 -27.27 4.51
C ARG A 158 -25.44 -26.33 5.72
N LEU A 159 -24.33 -25.63 5.95
CA LEU A 159 -24.13 -24.75 7.09
C LEU A 159 -24.63 -23.31 6.86
N GLY A 160 -25.09 -22.98 5.65
CA GLY A 160 -25.38 -21.59 5.29
C GLY A 160 -24.14 -20.70 5.39
N ALA A 161 -22.97 -21.23 5.03
CA ALA A 161 -21.67 -20.58 5.14
C ALA A 161 -21.11 -20.17 3.77
N ARG A 162 -20.09 -19.31 3.79
CA ARG A 162 -19.25 -18.98 2.63
C ARG A 162 -17.82 -19.40 2.90
N VAL A 163 -17.10 -19.77 1.84
CA VAL A 163 -15.64 -19.95 1.92
C VAL A 163 -14.99 -18.58 1.95
N VAL A 164 -14.11 -18.34 2.92
CA VAL A 164 -13.38 -17.08 3.09
C VAL A 164 -11.87 -17.22 2.84
N ASP A 165 -11.40 -18.45 2.71
CA ASP A 165 -10.00 -18.83 2.53
C ASP A 165 -9.97 -20.24 1.94
N LEU A 166 -9.16 -20.49 0.91
CA LEU A 166 -9.12 -21.80 0.24
C LEU A 166 -7.72 -22.15 -0.27
N GLU A 167 -7.17 -23.22 0.28
CA GLU A 167 -5.84 -23.71 -0.03
C GLU A 167 -5.88 -25.00 -0.83
N GLN A 168 -5.00 -25.11 -1.82
CA GLN A 168 -4.73 -26.36 -2.53
C GLN A 168 -3.34 -26.87 -2.19
N TYR A 169 -3.23 -28.15 -1.82
CA TYR A 169 -1.95 -28.79 -1.57
C TYR A 169 -1.92 -30.22 -2.10
N VAL A 170 -0.71 -30.76 -2.26
CA VAL A 170 -0.50 -32.15 -2.71
C VAL A 170 0.01 -32.98 -1.54
N GLU A 171 -0.72 -34.05 -1.22
CA GLU A 171 -0.32 -35.07 -0.25
C GLU A 171 -0.08 -36.38 -1.02
N GLY A 172 1.19 -36.80 -1.09
CA GLY A 172 1.60 -37.88 -1.99
C GLY A 172 1.35 -37.51 -3.45
N THR A 173 0.41 -38.20 -4.10
CA THR A 173 -0.02 -37.94 -5.50
C THR A 173 -1.41 -37.32 -5.59
N THR A 174 -2.07 -37.08 -4.45
CA THR A 174 -3.46 -36.61 -4.42
C THR A 174 -3.53 -35.13 -4.12
N THR A 175 -4.21 -34.38 -4.98
CA THR A 175 -4.59 -32.99 -4.69
C THR A 175 -5.67 -32.97 -3.60
N LYS A 176 -5.39 -32.23 -2.54
CA LYS A 176 -6.26 -32.03 -1.38
C LYS A 176 -6.51 -30.53 -1.20
N TYR A 177 -7.55 -30.23 -0.44
CA TYR A 177 -7.93 -28.86 -0.14
C TYR A 177 -8.12 -28.65 1.35
N ALA A 178 -7.85 -27.43 1.79
CA ALA A 178 -8.25 -26.92 3.08
C ALA A 178 -9.02 -25.60 2.89
N ALA A 179 -9.96 -25.32 3.78
CA ALA A 179 -10.77 -24.11 3.68
C ALA A 179 -11.19 -23.60 5.04
N VAL A 180 -11.30 -22.28 5.15
CA VAL A 180 -11.97 -21.60 6.24
C VAL A 180 -13.34 -21.14 5.76
N LEU A 181 -14.38 -21.46 6.53
CA LEU A 181 -15.75 -21.10 6.26
C LEU A 181 -16.28 -20.15 7.34
N LEU A 182 -17.10 -19.20 6.92
CA LEU A 182 -17.79 -18.26 7.79
C LEU A 182 -19.30 -18.35 7.56
N HIS A 183 -20.08 -18.39 8.63
CA HIS A 183 -21.54 -18.35 8.56
C HIS A 183 -21.99 -17.08 7.81
N ASN A 184 -22.82 -17.26 6.79
CA ASN A 184 -23.13 -16.24 5.81
C ASN A 184 -24.51 -15.62 6.07
N SER A 185 -24.70 -15.07 7.27
CA SER A 185 -25.98 -14.49 7.71
C SER A 185 -25.79 -13.14 8.42
N GLY A 186 -26.89 -12.43 8.68
CA GLY A 186 -26.87 -11.18 9.43
C GLY A 186 -25.92 -10.14 8.82
N GLN A 187 -25.05 -9.55 9.65
CA GLN A 187 -24.07 -8.55 9.21
C GLN A 187 -22.97 -9.14 8.32
N ASP A 188 -22.77 -10.46 8.38
CA ASP A 188 -21.78 -11.12 7.55
C ASP A 188 -22.34 -11.43 6.17
N ALA A 189 -23.66 -11.55 5.97
CA ALA A 189 -24.26 -12.01 4.71
C ALA A 189 -23.72 -11.32 3.45
N LYS A 190 -23.16 -12.11 2.53
CA LYS A 190 -22.65 -11.69 1.22
C LYS A 190 -23.07 -12.71 0.16
N SER A 191 -23.47 -12.24 -1.03
CA SER A 191 -23.40 -13.12 -2.20
C SER A 191 -21.94 -13.43 -2.47
N TRP A 192 -21.62 -14.69 -2.72
CA TRP A 192 -20.24 -15.15 -2.85
C TRP A 192 -20.13 -16.15 -4.01
N TRP A 193 -18.91 -16.27 -4.52
CA TRP A 193 -18.55 -17.21 -5.58
C TRP A 193 -17.18 -17.79 -5.28
N SER A 194 -16.94 -19.02 -5.75
CA SER A 194 -15.62 -19.64 -5.72
C SER A 194 -15.32 -20.23 -7.09
N TYR A 195 -14.11 -20.04 -7.58
CA TYR A 195 -13.65 -20.55 -8.87
C TYR A 195 -12.30 -21.25 -8.67
N LEU A 196 -12.17 -22.45 -9.25
CA LEU A 196 -11.00 -23.30 -9.09
C LEU A 196 -10.23 -23.42 -10.40
N ASN A 197 -8.90 -23.40 -10.32
CA ASN A 197 -8.01 -23.61 -11.46
C ASN A 197 -8.34 -22.72 -12.69
N VAL A 198 -8.65 -21.45 -12.44
CA VAL A 198 -9.05 -20.48 -13.46
C VAL A 198 -7.90 -19.55 -13.82
N THR A 199 -7.95 -18.95 -15.01
CA THR A 199 -6.96 -17.95 -15.46
C THR A 199 -7.27 -16.57 -14.89
N SER A 200 -6.28 -15.67 -14.83
CA SER A 200 -6.50 -14.27 -14.44
C SER A 200 -7.53 -13.55 -15.34
N SER A 201 -7.60 -13.92 -16.61
CA SER A 201 -8.61 -13.42 -17.56
C SER A 201 -10.02 -13.90 -17.22
N TYR A 202 -10.18 -15.15 -16.79
CA TYR A 202 -11.45 -15.69 -16.32
C TYR A 202 -11.88 -15.03 -15.00
N VAL A 203 -10.95 -14.84 -14.06
CA VAL A 203 -11.21 -14.10 -12.81
C VAL A 203 -11.76 -12.71 -13.14
N THR A 204 -11.10 -11.99 -14.04
CA THR A 204 -11.54 -10.65 -14.48
C THR A 204 -12.93 -10.65 -15.09
N SER A 205 -13.27 -11.64 -15.93
CA SER A 205 -14.60 -11.71 -16.54
C SER A 205 -15.70 -11.99 -15.51
N ARG A 206 -15.42 -12.84 -14.50
CA ARG A 206 -16.36 -13.13 -13.41
C ARG A 206 -16.56 -11.97 -12.45
N LEU A 207 -15.51 -11.20 -12.15
CA LEU A 207 -15.64 -9.98 -11.35
C LEU A 207 -16.59 -8.99 -12.01
N ALA A 208 -16.45 -8.77 -13.32
CA ALA A 208 -17.33 -7.91 -14.10
C ALA A 208 -18.76 -8.46 -14.16
N ALA A 209 -18.93 -9.74 -14.52
CA ALA A 209 -20.24 -10.36 -14.68
C ALA A 209 -21.05 -10.40 -13.37
N ASN A 210 -20.39 -10.70 -12.25
CA ASN A 210 -21.05 -10.84 -10.96
C ASN A 210 -21.20 -9.48 -10.24
N GLY A 211 -20.52 -8.42 -10.71
CA GLY A 211 -20.31 -7.20 -9.94
C GLY A 211 -19.71 -7.55 -8.58
N ALA A 212 -18.57 -8.24 -8.61
CA ALA A 212 -17.91 -8.82 -7.44
C ALA A 212 -16.55 -8.18 -7.19
N ARG A 213 -16.00 -8.44 -6.00
CA ARG A 213 -14.61 -8.18 -5.65
C ARG A 213 -13.95 -9.47 -5.20
N ILE A 214 -12.65 -9.54 -5.36
CA ILE A 214 -11.88 -10.65 -4.81
C ILE A 214 -11.85 -10.55 -3.28
N TRP A 215 -11.97 -11.69 -2.63
CA TRP A 215 -11.87 -11.85 -1.18
C TRP A 215 -10.57 -12.54 -0.80
N ASP A 216 -10.21 -13.58 -1.54
CA ASP A 216 -9.01 -14.40 -1.37
C ASP A 216 -8.58 -14.96 -2.74
N ILE A 217 -7.28 -14.99 -3.00
CA ILE A 217 -6.65 -15.63 -4.16
C ILE A 217 -5.63 -16.64 -3.68
N ASP A 218 -5.58 -17.81 -4.32
CA ASP A 218 -4.48 -18.75 -4.19
C ASP A 218 -3.91 -19.05 -5.58
N ARG A 219 -2.62 -18.79 -5.76
CA ARG A 219 -1.91 -19.06 -7.02
C ARG A 219 -1.36 -20.49 -7.02
N ILE A 220 -2.01 -21.36 -7.80
CA ILE A 220 -1.67 -22.78 -7.89
C ILE A 220 -0.76 -23.16 -9.07
N GLY A 221 -0.38 -22.19 -9.90
CA GLY A 221 0.49 -22.44 -11.05
C GLY A 221 0.71 -21.24 -11.96
N THR A 222 1.14 -21.51 -13.20
CA THR A 222 1.34 -20.47 -14.23
C THR A 222 -0.01 -19.94 -14.72
N ASP A 223 -0.37 -18.73 -14.29
CA ASP A 223 -1.66 -18.09 -14.58
C ASP A 223 -2.86 -19.00 -14.23
N ARG A 224 -2.77 -19.67 -13.08
CA ARG A 224 -3.83 -20.52 -12.52
C ARG A 224 -4.08 -20.16 -11.07
N TYR A 225 -5.36 -19.97 -10.74
CA TYR A 225 -5.78 -19.51 -9.43
C TYR A 225 -7.01 -20.28 -8.93
N ASN A 226 -7.04 -20.49 -7.63
CA ASN A 226 -8.28 -20.64 -6.88
C ASN A 226 -8.66 -19.26 -6.34
N VAL A 227 -9.92 -18.87 -6.42
CA VAL A 227 -10.35 -17.52 -6.01
C VAL A 227 -11.70 -17.60 -5.33
N THR A 228 -11.82 -16.95 -4.17
CA THR A 228 -13.11 -16.61 -3.59
C THR A 228 -13.45 -15.15 -3.84
N MET A 229 -14.71 -14.90 -4.14
CA MET A 229 -15.23 -13.56 -4.44
C MET A 229 -16.47 -13.28 -3.61
N VAL A 230 -16.70 -12.01 -3.32
CA VAL A 230 -17.94 -11.53 -2.69
C VAL A 230 -18.55 -10.40 -3.50
N LYS A 231 -19.85 -10.15 -3.32
CA LYS A 231 -20.55 -9.06 -3.99
C LYS A 231 -19.86 -7.74 -3.67
N PHE A 232 -19.64 -6.94 -4.71
CA PHE A 232 -19.19 -5.58 -4.57
C PHE A 232 -20.36 -4.69 -4.12
N THR A 233 -20.18 -4.02 -2.97
CA THR A 233 -21.18 -3.13 -2.37
C THR A 233 -20.75 -1.65 -2.34
N GLY A 234 -19.75 -1.28 -3.16
CA GLY A 234 -19.20 0.08 -3.21
C GLY A 234 -17.95 0.25 -2.33
N GLU A 235 -17.28 -0.85 -1.99
CA GLU A 235 -15.95 -0.81 -1.43
C GLU A 235 -14.96 -0.21 -2.44
N TYR A 236 -13.90 0.44 -1.97
CA TYR A 236 -12.78 0.77 -2.86
C TYR A 236 -11.81 -0.40 -2.77
N CYS A 237 -11.76 -1.23 -3.82
CA CYS A 237 -10.94 -2.43 -3.87
C CYS A 237 -10.32 -2.61 -5.25
N TRP A 238 -9.13 -3.20 -5.27
CA TRP A 238 -8.38 -3.44 -6.50
C TRP A 238 -7.61 -4.75 -6.39
N TYR A 239 -7.21 -5.27 -7.54
CA TYR A 239 -6.37 -6.45 -7.65
C TYR A 239 -5.35 -6.24 -8.77
N PHE A 240 -4.17 -6.82 -8.61
CA PHE A 240 -3.09 -6.69 -9.58
C PHE A 240 -2.34 -8.01 -9.68
N TRP A 241 -1.94 -8.34 -10.90
CA TRP A 241 -1.18 -9.55 -11.21
C TRP A 241 0.26 -9.18 -11.56
N ASN A 242 1.19 -10.08 -11.28
CA ASN A 242 2.55 -10.04 -11.82
C ASN A 242 3.33 -8.75 -11.53
N LEU A 243 3.23 -8.26 -10.30
CA LEU A 243 3.98 -7.08 -9.85
C LEU A 243 5.39 -7.47 -9.40
N SER A 244 6.39 -6.61 -9.65
CA SER A 244 7.65 -6.64 -8.90
C SER A 244 7.40 -6.16 -7.46
N ALA A 245 8.36 -6.41 -6.56
CA ALA A 245 8.29 -5.88 -5.19
C ALA A 245 8.13 -4.34 -5.16
N SER A 246 8.92 -3.62 -5.96
CA SER A 246 8.79 -2.16 -6.07
C SER A 246 7.41 -1.73 -6.57
N ALA A 247 6.84 -2.46 -7.54
CA ALA A 247 5.52 -2.17 -8.07
C ALA A 247 4.39 -2.43 -7.06
N VAL A 248 4.55 -3.40 -6.14
CA VAL A 248 3.60 -3.58 -5.02
C VAL A 248 3.59 -2.32 -4.14
N THR A 249 4.75 -1.86 -3.67
CA THR A 249 4.86 -0.65 -2.84
C THR A 249 4.32 0.59 -3.54
N ASP A 250 4.65 0.77 -4.82
CA ASP A 250 4.13 1.87 -5.63
C ASP A 250 2.61 1.79 -5.79
N THR A 251 2.06 0.60 -5.99
CA THR A 251 0.62 0.37 -6.14
C THR A 251 -0.12 0.69 -4.84
N LEU A 252 0.34 0.19 -3.69
CA LEU A 252 -0.27 0.48 -2.39
C LEU A 252 -0.29 1.99 -2.12
N SER A 253 0.82 2.67 -2.42
CA SER A 253 0.98 4.11 -2.22
C SER A 253 0.09 4.93 -3.16
N GLN A 254 -0.01 4.54 -4.42
CA GLN A 254 -0.80 5.22 -5.45
C GLN A 254 -2.32 5.11 -5.21
N TYR A 255 -2.78 3.95 -4.73
CA TYR A 255 -4.19 3.67 -4.49
C TYR A 255 -4.63 3.97 -3.05
N GLY A 256 -3.70 4.34 -2.17
CA GLY A 256 -3.96 4.49 -0.74
C GLY A 256 -4.55 3.20 -0.15
N GLY A 257 -4.06 2.06 -0.64
CA GLY A 257 -4.59 0.74 -0.33
C GLY A 257 -3.78 0.02 0.73
N ARG A 258 -4.39 -0.98 1.36
CA ARG A 258 -3.66 -2.04 2.06
C ARG A 258 -3.99 -3.39 1.48
N LEU A 259 -3.02 -4.29 1.56
CA LEU A 259 -3.22 -5.68 1.21
C LEU A 259 -4.25 -6.32 2.14
N ILE A 260 -5.15 -7.08 1.53
CA ILE A 260 -5.99 -8.07 2.23
C ILE A 260 -5.57 -9.49 1.87
N ASP A 261 -4.82 -9.64 0.78
CA ASP A 261 -4.20 -10.90 0.37
C ASP A 261 -3.03 -10.64 -0.60
N ILE A 262 -2.02 -11.50 -0.60
CA ILE A 262 -0.80 -11.40 -1.40
C ILE A 262 -0.21 -12.78 -1.68
N HIS A 263 0.03 -13.10 -2.95
CA HIS A 263 0.71 -14.33 -3.36
C HIS A 263 2.06 -14.03 -4.00
N GLN A 264 3.14 -14.59 -3.42
CA GLN A 264 4.48 -14.54 -4.01
C GLN A 264 4.71 -15.75 -4.92
N TYR A 265 5.34 -15.53 -6.07
CA TYR A 265 5.80 -16.60 -6.94
C TYR A 265 7.07 -16.21 -7.72
N SER A 266 7.75 -17.20 -8.28
CA SER A 266 8.97 -16.99 -9.07
C SER A 266 8.69 -17.04 -10.57
N THR A 267 9.35 -16.15 -11.30
CA THR A 267 9.39 -16.15 -12.77
C THR A 267 10.84 -16.08 -13.24
N THR A 268 11.06 -16.25 -14.54
CA THR A 268 12.38 -15.97 -15.15
C THR A 268 12.83 -14.52 -14.96
N SER A 269 11.90 -13.59 -14.73
CA SER A 269 12.17 -12.18 -14.45
C SER A 269 12.30 -11.86 -12.95
N GLY A 270 12.45 -12.88 -12.10
CA GLY A 270 12.56 -12.78 -10.65
C GLY A 270 11.26 -12.98 -9.90
N THR A 271 11.27 -12.66 -8.60
CA THR A 271 10.10 -12.73 -7.72
C THR A 271 8.99 -11.78 -8.19
N ARG A 272 7.76 -12.28 -8.17
CA ARG A 272 6.53 -11.60 -8.57
C ARG A 272 5.45 -11.78 -7.53
N PHE A 273 4.49 -10.86 -7.55
CA PHE A 273 3.39 -10.81 -6.60
C PHE A 273 2.06 -10.60 -7.31
N ASP A 274 1.06 -11.37 -6.91
CA ASP A 274 -0.34 -11.08 -7.14
C ASP A 274 -0.93 -10.52 -5.84
N ILE A 275 -1.69 -9.43 -5.92
CA ILE A 275 -2.17 -8.73 -4.74
C ILE A 275 -3.65 -8.40 -4.83
N VAL A 276 -4.31 -8.42 -3.68
CA VAL A 276 -5.66 -7.90 -3.48
C VAL A 276 -5.61 -6.82 -2.42
N LEU A 277 -6.17 -5.65 -2.70
CA LEU A 277 -6.19 -4.53 -1.77
C LEU A 277 -7.56 -3.90 -1.61
N VAL A 278 -7.76 -3.32 -0.44
CA VAL A 278 -8.86 -2.42 -0.12
C VAL A 278 -8.31 -1.06 0.26
N ASN A 279 -9.11 -0.01 0.07
CA ASN A 279 -8.71 1.33 0.48
C ASN A 279 -8.54 1.43 2.00
N SER A 280 -7.46 2.08 2.39
CA SER A 280 -7.07 2.36 3.77
C SER A 280 -6.70 3.84 3.95
N SER A 281 -7.13 4.72 3.02
CA SER A 281 -6.83 6.14 3.07
C SER A 281 -8.02 6.94 3.62
N ASN A 282 -7.75 8.16 4.10
CA ASN A 282 -8.80 9.03 4.61
C ASN A 282 -9.69 9.57 3.47
N ALA A 283 -10.84 10.18 3.82
CA ALA A 283 -11.81 10.64 2.83
C ALA A 283 -11.24 11.68 1.85
N LEU A 284 -10.34 12.55 2.29
CA LEU A 284 -9.72 13.57 1.41
C LEU A 284 -8.68 12.93 0.49
N SER A 285 -7.81 12.05 1.01
CA SER A 285 -6.91 11.24 0.19
C SER A 285 -7.66 10.47 -0.90
N ARG A 286 -8.77 9.82 -0.54
CA ARG A 286 -9.64 9.13 -1.51
C ARG A 286 -10.17 10.07 -2.58
N ARG A 287 -10.73 11.21 -2.17
CA ARG A 287 -11.26 12.21 -3.11
C ARG A 287 -10.20 12.69 -4.08
N VAL A 288 -8.98 12.95 -3.61
CA VAL A 288 -7.86 13.34 -4.49
C VAL A 288 -7.44 12.20 -5.39
N ALA A 289 -7.33 10.97 -4.88
CA ALA A 289 -7.03 9.79 -5.67
C ALA A 289 -8.05 9.59 -6.81
N ASP A 290 -9.36 9.72 -6.53
CA ASP A 290 -10.42 9.59 -7.55
C ASP A 290 -10.30 10.61 -8.70
N LEU A 291 -9.70 11.78 -8.44
CA LEU A 291 -9.46 12.79 -9.47
C LEU A 291 -8.26 12.44 -10.35
N MET A 292 -7.29 11.68 -9.83
CA MET A 292 -6.00 11.42 -10.50
C MET A 292 -5.91 10.00 -11.10
N LEU A 293 -6.51 9.00 -10.44
CA LEU A 293 -6.41 7.60 -10.84
C LEU A 293 -7.02 7.36 -12.22
N GLY A 294 -6.25 6.67 -13.07
CA GLY A 294 -6.66 6.32 -14.43
C GLY A 294 -6.78 7.52 -15.38
N LYS A 295 -6.27 8.70 -15.01
CA LYS A 295 -6.23 9.89 -15.89
C LYS A 295 -4.95 10.00 -16.71
N SER A 296 -3.87 9.37 -16.26
CA SER A 296 -2.63 9.21 -17.01
C SER A 296 -2.03 7.84 -16.71
N ASP A 297 -1.01 7.48 -17.49
CA ASP A 297 -0.13 6.32 -17.26
C ASP A 297 1.01 6.64 -16.26
N GLY A 298 1.13 7.89 -15.82
CA GLY A 298 2.11 8.34 -14.84
C GLY A 298 1.68 8.09 -13.38
N PHE A 299 2.65 8.21 -12.48
CA PHE A 299 2.38 8.24 -11.04
C PHE A 299 1.93 9.63 -10.59
N SER A 300 0.98 9.67 -9.67
CA SER A 300 0.51 10.90 -9.04
C SER A 300 0.74 10.83 -7.53
N GLY A 301 1.06 11.96 -6.92
CA GLY A 301 1.24 12.08 -5.48
C GLY A 301 0.56 13.31 -4.92
N THR A 302 0.20 13.24 -3.64
CA THR A 302 -0.35 14.36 -2.89
C THR A 302 0.09 14.25 -1.45
N TYR A 303 0.73 15.33 -0.99
CA TYR A 303 0.99 15.60 0.41
C TYR A 303 0.35 16.94 0.76
N LEU A 304 -0.74 16.91 1.51
CA LEU A 304 -1.43 18.12 1.97
C LEU A 304 -1.39 18.18 3.49
N ARG A 305 -0.78 19.22 4.02
CA ARG A 305 -0.64 19.45 5.46
C ARG A 305 -1.23 20.80 5.85
N ARG A 306 -1.96 20.84 6.96
CA ARG A 306 -2.35 22.10 7.59
C ARG A 306 -1.16 22.61 8.42
N VAL A 307 -0.69 23.81 8.12
CA VAL A 307 0.37 24.47 8.88
C VAL A 307 -0.26 25.53 9.77
N THR A 308 -0.21 25.32 11.08
CA THR A 308 -0.63 26.29 12.11
C THR A 308 0.40 26.31 13.22
N THR A 309 0.33 27.30 14.11
CA THR A 309 1.22 27.39 15.29
C THR A 309 1.06 26.21 16.26
N THR A 310 -0.10 25.53 16.26
CA THR A 310 -0.46 24.49 17.23
C THR A 310 -0.72 23.11 16.62
N SER A 311 -0.85 23.02 15.29
CA SER A 311 -1.15 21.77 14.60
C SER A 311 -0.38 21.67 13.28
N SER A 312 0.06 20.45 13.01
CA SER A 312 0.75 20.08 11.78
C SER A 312 0.11 18.85 11.14
N ALA A 313 -1.22 18.77 11.19
CA ALA A 313 -1.98 17.61 10.71
C ALA A 313 -1.85 17.41 9.20
N THR A 314 -1.50 16.19 8.78
CA THR A 314 -1.61 15.73 7.39
C THR A 314 -3.08 15.50 7.06
N LEU A 315 -3.60 16.25 6.09
CA LEU A 315 -4.99 16.18 5.64
C LEU A 315 -5.19 15.18 4.52
N ALA A 316 -4.23 15.10 3.59
CA ALA A 316 -4.25 14.14 2.48
C ALA A 316 -2.84 13.60 2.24
N TYR A 317 -2.80 12.30 1.98
CA TYR A 317 -1.61 11.52 1.73
C TYR A 317 -1.91 10.43 0.70
N ILE A 318 -1.32 10.58 -0.49
CA ILE A 318 -1.28 9.57 -1.56
C ILE A 318 0.12 9.63 -2.13
N ASN A 319 0.85 8.52 -2.14
CA ASN A 319 2.19 8.46 -2.73
C ASN A 319 3.17 9.54 -2.22
N GLY A 320 3.00 10.00 -0.97
CA GLY A 320 3.72 11.17 -0.45
C GLY A 320 5.22 10.97 -0.22
N ASP A 321 5.67 9.72 -0.06
CA ASP A 321 7.08 9.36 0.11
C ASP A 321 7.77 9.05 -1.24
N LYS A 322 7.02 9.00 -2.34
CA LYS A 322 7.60 8.66 -3.64
C LYS A 322 8.55 9.77 -4.07
N ARG A 323 9.79 9.39 -4.31
CA ARG A 323 10.79 10.29 -4.89
C ARG A 323 10.39 10.65 -6.32
N PHE A 324 10.44 11.93 -6.63
CA PHE A 324 10.19 12.46 -7.96
C PHE A 324 11.19 13.58 -8.26
N GLU A 325 11.32 13.95 -9.54
CA GLU A 325 12.09 15.13 -9.94
C GLU A 325 11.25 16.39 -9.66
N PRO A 326 11.61 17.22 -8.66
CA PRO A 326 10.86 18.42 -8.30
C PRO A 326 10.92 19.51 -9.37
N ALA A 327 11.83 19.39 -10.34
CA ALA A 327 12.11 20.39 -11.37
C ALA A 327 12.26 21.78 -10.73
N SER A 328 11.58 22.78 -11.26
CA SER A 328 11.71 24.17 -10.81
C SER A 328 11.24 24.43 -9.37
N THR A 329 10.51 23.53 -8.73
CA THR A 329 10.15 23.71 -7.31
C THR A 329 11.39 23.71 -6.40
N LEU A 330 12.49 23.10 -6.84
CA LEU A 330 13.78 23.09 -6.14
C LEU A 330 14.49 24.47 -6.11
N LYS A 331 14.03 25.44 -6.92
CA LYS A 331 14.51 26.84 -6.86
C LYS A 331 14.17 27.51 -5.53
N THR A 332 13.16 27.00 -4.81
CA THR A 332 12.86 27.44 -3.44
C THR A 332 14.05 27.23 -2.50
N LEU A 333 14.80 26.14 -2.63
CA LEU A 333 16.02 25.89 -1.85
C LEU A 333 17.12 26.89 -2.20
N HIS A 334 17.27 27.22 -3.49
CA HIS A 334 18.22 28.24 -3.96
C HIS A 334 17.89 29.60 -3.35
N LEU A 335 16.61 30.00 -3.39
CA LEU A 335 16.14 31.24 -2.77
C LEU A 335 16.43 31.26 -1.26
N VAL A 336 16.05 30.20 -0.54
CA VAL A 336 16.24 30.14 0.91
C VAL A 336 17.72 30.20 1.28
N HIS A 337 18.59 29.52 0.54
CA HIS A 337 20.04 29.59 0.77
C HIS A 337 20.56 31.03 0.62
N THR A 338 20.27 31.70 -0.49
CA THR A 338 20.72 33.07 -0.74
C THR A 338 20.14 34.05 0.28
N MET A 339 18.86 33.92 0.64
CA MET A 339 18.24 34.78 1.65
C MET A 339 18.83 34.56 3.04
N ARG A 340 19.21 33.33 3.39
CA ARG A 340 19.94 33.02 4.64
C ARG A 340 21.33 33.66 4.62
N ASP A 341 22.03 33.60 3.51
CA ASP A 341 23.35 34.24 3.38
C ASP A 341 23.25 35.78 3.53
N ILE A 342 22.23 36.39 2.93
CA ILE A 342 21.94 37.83 3.11
C ILE A 342 21.62 38.17 4.57
N TYR A 343 20.73 37.40 5.21
CA TYR A 343 20.20 37.76 6.53
C TYR A 343 21.09 37.33 7.70
N VAL A 344 21.68 36.13 7.62
CA VAL A 344 22.43 35.51 8.72
C VAL A 344 23.91 35.82 8.61
N ASN A 345 24.51 35.65 7.43
CA ASN A 345 25.96 35.80 7.26
C ASN A 345 26.35 37.21 6.83
N GLY A 346 25.46 37.92 6.13
CA GLY A 346 25.71 39.25 5.59
C GLY A 346 26.78 39.28 4.50
N THR A 347 27.09 38.15 3.83
CA THR A 347 28.16 38.14 2.81
C THR A 347 27.77 38.87 1.53
N ILE A 348 26.46 39.01 1.27
CA ILE A 348 25.86 39.85 0.23
C ILE A 348 24.59 40.54 0.75
N SER A 349 24.13 41.53 -0.01
CA SER A 349 22.83 42.18 0.16
C SER A 349 21.97 41.98 -1.10
N LEU A 350 20.70 42.37 -1.03
CA LEU A 350 19.80 42.40 -2.20
C LEU A 350 20.34 43.29 -3.34
N ASN A 351 21.15 44.30 -3.01
CA ASN A 351 21.75 45.22 -3.99
C ASN A 351 23.12 44.74 -4.49
N SER A 352 23.70 43.67 -3.93
CA SER A 352 25.00 43.17 -4.36
C SER A 352 24.94 42.73 -5.83
N PRO A 353 25.91 43.14 -6.66
CA PRO A 353 25.99 42.69 -8.04
C PRO A 353 26.39 41.20 -8.10
N LEU A 354 25.68 40.44 -8.92
CA LEU A 354 25.97 39.06 -9.28
C LEU A 354 26.25 38.98 -10.78
N THR A 355 27.34 38.32 -11.14
CA THR A 355 27.70 38.08 -12.54
C THR A 355 26.83 36.98 -13.12
N VAL A 356 26.13 37.29 -14.21
CA VAL A 356 25.33 36.34 -14.97
C VAL A 356 26.10 35.93 -16.21
N THR A 357 26.43 34.64 -16.29
CA THR A 357 27.25 34.05 -17.37
C THR A 357 26.47 33.08 -18.24
N THR A 358 25.19 32.86 -17.95
CA THR A 358 24.34 31.96 -18.72
C THR A 358 23.01 32.58 -19.13
N THR A 359 22.40 32.00 -20.16
CA THR A 359 21.05 32.32 -20.63
C THR A 359 20.33 31.03 -21.02
N THR A 360 19.02 31.12 -21.28
CA THR A 360 18.19 30.04 -21.84
C THR A 360 17.56 30.49 -23.15
N SER A 361 17.03 29.54 -23.94
CA SER A 361 16.26 29.86 -25.14
C SER A 361 14.83 29.37 -25.01
N ALA A 362 13.95 29.81 -25.91
CA ALA A 362 12.57 29.33 -25.97
C ALA A 362 12.46 27.81 -26.23
N THR A 363 13.49 27.22 -26.83
CA THR A 363 13.53 25.79 -27.20
C THR A 363 14.44 24.95 -26.31
N ASN A 364 15.23 25.58 -25.43
CA ASN A 364 16.15 24.89 -24.54
C ASN A 364 16.15 25.51 -23.13
N SER A 365 15.65 24.74 -22.18
CA SER A 365 15.59 25.09 -20.77
C SER A 365 16.95 24.95 -20.06
N CYS A 366 17.90 24.20 -20.62
CA CYS A 366 19.20 23.99 -20.01
C CYS A 366 20.07 25.24 -20.22
N PRO A 367 20.60 25.88 -19.15
CA PRO A 367 21.37 27.10 -19.29
C PRO A 367 22.66 26.90 -20.09
N PHE A 368 22.92 27.79 -21.05
CA PHE A 368 24.15 27.81 -21.84
C PHE A 368 24.87 29.15 -21.69
N ALA A 369 26.17 29.17 -22.01
CA ALA A 369 27.01 30.34 -21.82
C ALA A 369 26.50 31.56 -22.61
N THR A 370 26.59 32.73 -22.00
CA THR A 370 26.33 34.03 -22.62
C THR A 370 27.45 35.01 -22.27
N THR A 371 27.46 36.17 -22.93
CA THR A 371 28.36 37.26 -22.57
C THR A 371 28.07 37.71 -21.13
N PRO A 372 29.06 37.74 -20.22
CA PRO A 372 28.83 38.10 -18.83
C PRO A 372 28.24 39.50 -18.68
N PHE A 373 27.23 39.63 -17.83
CA PHE A 373 26.66 40.92 -17.42
C PHE A 373 26.31 40.91 -15.93
N SER A 374 26.07 42.08 -15.34
CA SER A 374 25.78 42.22 -13.92
C SER A 374 24.30 42.43 -13.66
N MET A 375 23.75 41.72 -12.68
CA MET A 375 22.43 41.98 -12.10
C MET A 375 22.50 42.00 -10.59
N THR A 376 21.64 42.80 -9.94
CA THR A 376 21.53 42.76 -8.48
C THR A 376 21.03 41.38 -8.02
N ALA A 377 21.44 40.96 -6.83
CA ALA A 377 20.94 39.73 -6.22
C ALA A 377 19.40 39.71 -6.17
N GLN A 378 18.76 40.86 -5.90
CA GLN A 378 17.31 41.00 -5.97
C GLN A 378 16.74 40.62 -7.34
N ASN A 379 17.30 41.14 -8.43
CA ASN A 379 16.80 40.87 -9.78
C ASN A 379 17.03 39.40 -10.18
N VAL A 380 18.18 38.83 -9.81
CA VAL A 380 18.46 37.40 -10.02
C VAL A 380 17.43 36.54 -9.30
N LEU A 381 17.19 36.78 -8.00
CA LEU A 381 16.25 36.00 -7.20
C LEU A 381 14.79 36.18 -7.65
N GLN A 382 14.39 37.40 -8.03
CA GLN A 382 13.05 37.67 -8.56
C GLN A 382 12.83 37.01 -9.92
N GLY A 383 13.79 37.09 -10.84
CA GLY A 383 13.69 36.41 -12.13
C GLY A 383 13.64 34.89 -11.97
N MET A 384 14.50 34.33 -11.10
CA MET A 384 14.48 32.90 -10.75
C MET A 384 13.11 32.44 -10.24
N MET A 385 12.47 33.21 -9.34
CA MET A 385 11.23 32.76 -8.69
C MET A 385 9.94 33.13 -9.43
N ARG A 386 9.91 34.28 -10.12
CA ARG A 386 8.71 34.75 -10.85
C ARG A 386 8.60 34.13 -12.24
N ALA A 387 9.72 34.03 -12.96
CA ALA A 387 9.75 33.47 -14.30
C ALA A 387 10.19 32.01 -14.33
N SER A 388 10.57 31.44 -13.17
CA SER A 388 11.19 30.12 -13.13
C SER A 388 12.42 30.07 -14.05
N ASP A 389 13.25 31.10 -14.03
CA ASP A 389 14.39 31.21 -14.95
C ASP A 389 15.55 30.27 -14.55
N ASN A 390 15.94 29.34 -15.43
CA ASN A 390 17.00 28.38 -15.17
C ASN A 390 18.41 29.00 -15.23
N ALA A 391 18.63 30.00 -16.09
CA ALA A 391 19.91 30.68 -16.16
C ALA A 391 20.19 31.45 -14.87
N LEU A 392 19.18 32.16 -14.35
CA LEU A 392 19.30 32.87 -13.07
C LEU A 392 19.41 31.92 -11.88
N THR A 393 18.79 30.75 -11.96
CA THR A 393 19.01 29.67 -10.99
C THR A 393 20.47 29.23 -10.99
N LYS A 394 21.06 29.06 -12.18
CA LYS A 394 22.46 28.65 -12.31
C LYS A 394 23.44 29.68 -11.74
N VAL A 395 23.13 30.98 -11.80
CA VAL A 395 23.93 32.02 -11.12
C VAL A 395 24.05 31.72 -9.62
N VAL A 396 22.96 31.30 -8.97
CA VAL A 396 22.98 30.89 -7.55
C VAL A 396 23.79 29.61 -7.36
N THR A 397 23.61 28.61 -8.22
CA THR A 397 24.40 27.37 -8.16
C THR A 397 25.90 27.63 -8.34
N ASP A 398 26.29 28.49 -9.28
CA ASP A 398 27.69 28.81 -9.58
C ASP A 398 28.35 29.59 -8.43
N ARG A 399 27.58 30.46 -7.75
CA ARG A 399 28.05 31.22 -6.60
C ARG A 399 28.35 30.32 -5.38
N TYR A 400 27.42 29.42 -5.04
CA TYR A 400 27.48 28.69 -3.76
C TYR A 400 27.97 27.25 -3.90
N GLY A 401 27.82 26.66 -5.09
CA GLY A 401 28.00 25.23 -5.31
C GLY A 401 26.87 24.39 -4.75
N MET A 402 26.65 23.21 -5.34
CA MET A 402 25.59 22.28 -4.90
C MET A 402 25.82 21.76 -3.48
N THR A 403 27.08 21.66 -3.02
CA THR A 403 27.41 21.23 -1.65
C THR A 403 26.82 22.15 -0.59
N ALA A 404 26.94 23.47 -0.76
CA ALA A 404 26.39 24.44 0.19
C ALA A 404 24.85 24.45 0.17
N LEU A 405 24.25 24.33 -1.03
CA LEU A 405 22.80 24.19 -1.20
C LEU A 405 22.27 22.94 -0.49
N ASN A 406 22.92 21.79 -0.69
CA ASN A 406 22.56 20.54 -0.03
C ASN A 406 22.77 20.58 1.49
N SER A 407 23.80 21.30 1.97
CA SER A 407 24.00 21.53 3.40
C SER A 407 22.86 22.35 4.01
N THR A 408 22.32 23.31 3.25
CA THR A 408 21.13 24.07 3.66
C THR A 408 19.88 23.22 3.66
N ALA A 409 19.68 22.36 2.66
CA ALA A 409 18.57 21.41 2.64
C ALA A 409 18.59 20.52 3.90
N ALA A 410 19.75 19.96 4.25
CA ALA A 410 19.93 19.18 5.46
C ALA A 410 19.59 19.97 6.73
N ALA A 411 20.09 21.21 6.84
CA ALA A 411 19.81 22.09 7.99
C ALA A 411 18.32 22.46 8.14
N LEU A 412 17.54 22.44 7.04
CA LEU A 412 16.10 22.68 7.04
C LEU A 412 15.27 21.39 7.28
N GLY A 413 15.93 20.25 7.51
CA GLY A 413 15.25 18.95 7.66
C GLY A 413 14.76 18.35 6.33
N MET A 414 15.18 18.89 5.18
CA MET A 414 14.87 18.36 3.85
C MET A 414 15.81 17.19 3.50
N SER A 415 15.93 16.20 4.41
CA SER A 415 16.94 15.13 4.36
C SER A 415 16.87 14.23 3.11
N ASN A 416 15.71 14.20 2.45
CA ASN A 416 15.45 13.42 1.23
C ASN A 416 15.50 14.27 -0.06
N THR A 417 15.85 15.55 0.02
CA THR A 417 15.97 16.46 -1.14
C THR A 417 17.42 16.78 -1.42
N ARG A 418 17.83 16.73 -2.71
CA ARG A 418 19.20 17.02 -3.14
C ARG A 418 19.19 17.78 -4.46
N VAL A 419 20.08 18.76 -4.58
CA VAL A 419 20.52 19.36 -5.85
C VAL A 419 21.70 18.53 -6.34
N ASN A 420 21.54 17.85 -7.46
CA ASN A 420 22.56 16.96 -8.04
C ASN A 420 22.82 17.21 -9.54
N HIS A 421 22.08 18.13 -10.15
CA HIS A 421 22.24 18.56 -11.53
C HIS A 421 21.81 20.03 -11.68
N HIS A 422 22.09 20.63 -12.84
CA HIS A 422 21.65 21.98 -13.16
C HIS A 422 20.17 21.97 -13.53
N ILE A 423 19.35 22.73 -12.80
CA ILE A 423 17.91 22.79 -13.06
C ILE A 423 17.65 23.26 -14.50
N GLY A 424 16.83 22.51 -15.24
CA GLY A 424 16.51 22.76 -16.65
C GLY A 424 17.30 21.89 -17.63
N CYS A 425 18.33 21.23 -17.12
CA CYS A 425 18.98 20.04 -17.64
C CYS A 425 18.58 18.85 -16.73
#